data_AF-B9NWU1-F1
#
_entry.id   AF-B9NWU1-F1
#
_cell.length_a   1.000
_cell.length_b   1.000
_cell.length_c   1.000
_cell.angle_alpha   90.00
_cell.angle_beta   90.00
_cell.angle_gamma   90.00
#
_symmetry.space_group_name_H-M   'P 1'
#
loop_
_entity.id
_entity.type
_entity.pdbx_description
1 polymer ?
#
loop_
_entity_poly.entity_id
_entity_poly.type
_entity_poly.pdbx_seq_one_letter_code
_entity_poly.pdbx_strand_id
1 'polypeptide(L)'
;MLERARKGHLSECWIKRELKPDAVSTGDRRAQFVGLDAYKEAGGRVTTDLFADRTTLDDPAILQDLFNKKLAAEARSIRQAQGWQWAEVIDDDYFSGADIDKMNCARIYAEPGELTEEQTERYDELAELANGEVLDEEGTAELADLQDLMDGQFTDIQKDHAGIVVYFSHSGDPVVTDGLIKPEDWGSG
;
A
#
# COMPACT_ATOMS: atom_id res chain seq x y z
N MET A 1 44.65 9.53 -12.47
CA MET A 1 44.84 10.67 -11.54
C MET A 1 44.79 11.93 -12.39
N LEU A 2 43.92 12.92 -12.24
CA LEU A 2 43.01 13.33 -11.16
C LEU A 2 41.82 14.11 -11.76
N GLU A 3 40.65 13.86 -11.17
CA GLU A 3 39.55 14.80 -10.89
C GLU A 3 39.17 15.90 -11.89
N ARG A 4 38.00 15.73 -12.51
CA ARG A 4 37.21 16.86 -13.04
C ARG A 4 36.17 17.26 -12.00
N ALA A 5 36.47 18.31 -11.25
CA ALA A 5 35.51 19.04 -10.44
C ALA A 5 34.45 19.69 -11.35
N ARG A 6 33.20 19.20 -11.31
CA ARG A 6 32.04 19.90 -11.87
C ARG A 6 31.29 20.55 -10.72
N LYS A 7 31.58 21.84 -10.48
CA LYS A 7 30.74 22.77 -9.71
C LYS A 7 29.36 22.84 -10.40
N GLY A 8 28.42 22.04 -9.94
CA GLY A 8 26.99 22.31 -10.11
C GLY A 8 26.57 23.22 -8.96
N HIS A 9 25.90 24.31 -9.29
CA HIS A 9 25.34 25.24 -8.32
C HIS A 9 24.39 24.48 -7.38
N LEU A 10 24.88 24.15 -6.17
CA LEU A 10 24.02 23.71 -5.08
C LEU A 10 23.23 24.94 -4.64
N SER A 11 22.03 25.09 -5.19
CA SER A 11 21.08 26.13 -4.82
C SER A 11 20.90 26.16 -3.31
N GLU A 12 20.75 27.35 -2.74
CA GLU A 12 20.54 27.57 -1.29
C GLU A 12 19.48 26.66 -0.65
N CYS A 13 18.52 26.14 -1.42
CA CYS A 13 17.52 25.17 -0.96
C CYS A 13 18.13 23.84 -0.49
N TRP A 14 19.26 23.41 -1.07
CA TRP A 14 19.92 22.15 -0.71
C TRP A 14 20.70 22.28 0.62
N ILE A 15 21.25 23.47 0.91
CA ILE A 15 21.97 23.75 2.16
C ILE A 15 20.99 24.20 3.27
N LYS A 16 19.87 24.85 2.94
CA LYS A 16 18.83 25.22 3.92
C LYS A 16 18.06 24.02 4.45
N ARG A 17 17.90 22.94 3.68
CA ARG A 17 17.30 21.66 4.13
C ARG A 17 18.10 20.99 5.25
N GLU A 18 19.39 21.24 5.31
CA GLU A 18 20.29 20.59 6.28
C GLU A 18 20.44 21.35 7.61
N LEU A 19 19.77 22.50 7.76
CA LEU A 19 19.88 23.34 8.95
C LEU A 19 18.59 23.46 9.77
N LYS A 20 17.48 22.81 9.33
CA LYS A 20 16.30 22.43 10.13
C LYS A 20 15.55 21.29 9.39
N PRO A 21 15.77 20.00 9.71
CA PRO A 21 15.16 18.94 8.93
C PRO A 21 13.71 18.67 9.39
N ASP A 22 12.77 19.15 8.56
CA ASP A 22 11.40 18.66 8.35
C ASP A 22 10.48 18.47 9.56
N ALA A 23 9.98 19.58 10.12
CA ALA A 23 8.72 19.52 10.86
C ALA A 23 7.61 19.12 9.88
N VAL A 24 6.99 17.96 10.10
CA VAL A 24 5.99 17.35 9.21
C VAL A 24 4.60 17.88 9.55
N SER A 25 3.79 18.23 8.56
CA SER A 25 2.41 18.66 8.81
C SER A 25 1.54 17.52 9.36
N THR A 26 0.55 17.82 10.20
CA THR A 26 -0.48 16.83 10.57
C THR A 26 -1.27 16.30 9.37
N GLY A 27 -1.25 17.00 8.23
CA GLY A 27 -1.83 16.55 6.96
C GLY A 27 -0.93 15.62 6.14
N ASP A 28 0.26 15.26 6.61
CA ASP A 28 1.08 14.23 5.97
C ASP A 28 0.37 12.87 6.11
N ARG A 29 0.31 12.12 5.02
CA ARG A 29 -0.34 10.80 4.96
C ARG A 29 0.16 9.84 6.04
N ARG A 30 1.45 9.90 6.41
CA ARG A 30 2.03 9.08 7.48
C ARG A 30 1.53 9.54 8.85
N ALA A 31 1.38 10.85 9.07
CA ALA A 31 0.83 11.40 10.31
C ALA A 31 -0.65 11.04 10.48
N GLN A 32 -1.42 11.05 9.40
CA GLN A 32 -2.81 10.59 9.39
C GLN A 32 -2.92 9.08 9.66
N PHE A 33 -2.06 8.28 9.04
CA PHE A 33 -2.05 6.84 9.23
C PHE A 33 -1.61 6.43 10.63
N VAL A 34 -0.53 7.00 11.16
CA VAL A 34 -0.04 6.68 12.52
C VAL A 34 -0.98 7.24 13.59
N GLY A 35 -1.49 8.45 13.38
CA GLY A 35 -2.26 9.21 14.35
C GLY A 35 -1.38 10.01 15.30
N LEU A 36 -1.91 11.16 15.77
CA LEU A 36 -1.17 12.07 16.65
C LEU A 36 -0.91 11.50 18.04
N ASP A 37 -1.82 10.68 18.57
CA ASP A 37 -1.68 10.11 19.91
C ASP A 37 -0.52 9.11 19.95
N ALA A 38 -0.45 8.19 18.99
CA ALA A 38 0.67 7.23 18.88
C ALA A 38 2.02 7.93 18.70
N TYR A 39 2.06 9.03 17.94
CA TYR A 39 3.26 9.85 17.78
C TYR A 39 3.70 10.53 19.08
N LYS A 40 2.77 11.08 19.85
CA LYS A 40 3.05 11.69 21.17
C LYS A 40 3.48 10.64 22.19
N GLU A 41 2.87 9.46 22.19
CA GLU A 41 3.23 8.35 23.09
C GLU A 41 4.66 7.85 22.85
N ALA A 42 5.12 7.87 21.59
CA ALA A 42 6.51 7.58 21.24
C ALA A 42 7.49 8.71 21.59
N GLY A 43 7.03 9.79 22.21
CA GLY A 43 7.84 10.94 22.62
C GLY A 43 8.01 12.01 21.54
N GLY A 44 7.23 11.95 20.46
CA GLY A 44 7.26 12.95 19.39
C GLY A 44 6.73 14.31 19.84
N ARG A 45 7.41 15.39 19.46
CA ARG A 45 6.98 16.76 19.78
C ARG A 45 6.07 17.30 18.71
N VAL A 46 5.07 18.04 19.18
CA VAL A 46 4.05 18.67 18.36
C VAL A 46 4.08 20.16 18.65
N THR A 47 4.26 20.98 17.62
CA THR A 47 4.21 22.43 17.70
C THR A 47 2.98 22.95 16.98
N THR A 48 2.15 23.73 17.67
CA THR A 48 1.02 24.43 17.06
C THR A 48 1.41 25.88 16.82
N ASP A 49 1.43 26.29 15.56
CA ASP A 49 1.59 27.69 15.18
C ASP A 49 0.29 28.44 15.46
N LEU A 50 0.33 29.29 16.49
CA LEU A 50 -0.81 30.11 16.94
C LEU A 50 -1.25 31.18 15.92
N PHE A 51 -0.44 31.46 14.91
CA PHE A 51 -0.73 32.43 13.85
C PHE A 51 -1.19 31.77 12.55
N ALA A 52 -0.77 30.53 12.31
CA ALA A 52 -1.08 29.79 11.09
C ALA A 52 -2.18 28.73 11.25
N ASP A 53 -2.69 28.51 12.48
CA ASP A 53 -3.62 27.41 12.82
C ASP A 53 -3.14 26.05 12.28
N ARG A 54 -1.83 25.86 12.26
CA ARG A 54 -1.17 24.66 11.71
C ARG A 54 -0.42 23.98 12.82
N THR A 55 -0.55 22.66 12.86
CA THR A 55 0.18 21.80 13.77
C THR A 55 1.25 21.04 13.01
N THR A 56 2.46 20.98 13.56
CA THR A 56 3.60 20.26 12.99
C THR A 56 4.15 19.23 13.96
N LEU A 57 4.66 18.14 13.41
CA LEU A 57 5.36 17.06 14.09
C LEU A 57 6.85 17.32 13.91
N ASP A 58 7.54 17.66 14.98
CA ASP A 58 8.91 18.17 14.91
C ASP A 58 9.98 17.06 14.78
N ASP A 59 9.60 15.80 14.96
CA ASP A 59 10.47 14.63 14.99
C ASP A 59 10.10 13.64 13.88
N PRO A 60 10.45 13.91 12.60
CA PRO A 60 10.07 13.07 11.45
C PRO A 60 10.57 11.63 11.53
N ALA A 61 11.69 11.39 12.22
CA ALA A 61 12.24 10.05 12.41
C ALA A 61 11.33 9.17 13.28
N ILE A 62 10.71 9.74 14.32
CA ILE A 62 9.73 9.02 15.15
C ILE A 62 8.50 8.68 14.32
N LEU A 63 8.04 9.63 13.50
CA LEU A 63 6.90 9.41 12.62
C LEU A 63 7.18 8.27 11.62
N GLN A 64 8.34 8.29 10.95
CA GLN A 64 8.69 7.24 9.98
C GLN A 64 8.83 5.86 10.65
N ASP A 65 9.43 5.77 11.83
CA ASP A 65 9.56 4.50 12.55
C ASP A 65 8.19 3.92 12.95
N LEU A 66 7.28 4.76 13.48
CA LEU A 66 5.92 4.35 13.80
C LEU A 66 5.13 3.93 12.56
N PHE A 67 5.29 4.67 11.47
CA PHE A 67 4.67 4.36 10.19
C PHE A 67 5.11 2.99 9.68
N ASN A 68 6.42 2.74 9.62
CA ASN A 68 6.99 1.45 9.21
C ASN A 68 6.51 0.30 10.10
N LYS A 69 6.48 0.52 11.43
CA LYS A 69 5.99 -0.48 12.39
C LYS A 69 4.51 -0.80 12.20
N LYS A 70 3.68 0.22 12.00
CA LYS A 70 2.24 0.05 11.78
C LYS A 70 1.98 -0.68 10.47
N LEU A 71 2.65 -0.29 9.39
CA LEU A 71 2.51 -0.93 8.09
C LEU A 71 3.00 -2.40 8.11
N ALA A 72 4.11 -2.67 8.80
CA ALA A 72 4.60 -4.04 9.00
C ALA A 72 3.69 -4.89 9.92
N ALA A 73 2.96 -4.27 10.84
CA ALA A 73 1.94 -4.97 11.62
C ALA A 73 0.73 -5.32 10.74
N GLU A 74 0.28 -4.38 9.91
CA GLU A 74 -0.82 -4.59 8.96
C GLU A 74 -0.50 -5.71 7.96
N ALA A 75 0.69 -5.66 7.33
CA ALA A 75 1.14 -6.70 6.41
C ALA A 75 1.19 -8.09 7.08
N ARG A 76 1.60 -8.17 8.34
CA ARG A 76 1.57 -9.43 9.12
C ARG A 76 0.15 -9.89 9.43
N SER A 77 -0.75 -8.96 9.75
CA SER A 77 -2.16 -9.25 9.99
C SER A 77 -2.82 -9.84 8.74
N ILE A 78 -2.62 -9.19 7.58
CA ILE A 78 -3.14 -9.64 6.28
C ILE A 78 -2.57 -11.02 5.92
N ARG A 79 -1.25 -11.21 6.08
CA ARG A 79 -0.59 -12.50 5.89
C ARG A 79 -1.27 -13.61 6.69
N GLN A 80 -1.50 -13.37 7.99
CA GLN A 80 -2.09 -14.36 8.89
C GLN A 80 -3.57 -14.62 8.59
N ALA A 81 -4.33 -13.58 8.28
CA ALA A 81 -5.76 -13.68 7.97
C ALA A 81 -6.02 -14.40 6.64
N GLN A 82 -5.18 -14.14 5.63
CA GLN A 82 -5.37 -14.69 4.29
C GLN A 82 -4.55 -15.97 4.02
N GLY A 83 -3.57 -16.30 4.88
CA GLY A 83 -2.80 -17.55 4.82
C GLY A 83 -1.55 -17.51 3.94
N TRP A 84 -1.00 -16.34 3.66
CA TRP A 84 0.16 -16.19 2.77
C TRP A 84 1.47 -16.63 3.41
N GLN A 85 2.39 -17.17 2.60
CA GLN A 85 3.69 -17.64 3.07
C GLN A 85 4.56 -16.50 3.61
N TRP A 86 4.58 -15.37 2.92
CA TRP A 86 5.37 -14.19 3.32
C TRP A 86 4.60 -12.90 3.07
N ALA A 87 5.03 -11.84 3.75
CA ALA A 87 4.56 -10.48 3.52
C ALA A 87 5.73 -9.53 3.59
N GLU A 88 5.82 -8.61 2.64
CA GLU A 88 6.87 -7.59 2.58
C GLU A 88 6.24 -6.21 2.50
N VAL A 89 6.92 -5.23 3.09
CA VAL A 89 6.51 -3.83 3.06
C VAL A 89 7.50 -3.05 2.22
N ILE A 90 6.99 -2.23 1.31
CA ILE A 90 7.80 -1.32 0.49
C ILE A 90 7.43 0.11 0.85
N ASP A 91 8.45 0.96 1.03
CA ASP A 91 8.31 2.38 1.40
C ASP A 91 8.07 3.30 0.18
N ASP A 92 7.91 2.71 -1.01
CA ASP A 92 7.54 3.42 -2.23
C ASP A 92 6.03 3.67 -2.28
N ASP A 93 5.64 4.77 -2.89
CA ASP A 93 4.24 5.17 -3.04
C ASP A 93 3.52 4.49 -4.22
N TYR A 94 4.26 3.69 -4.98
CA TYR A 94 3.80 2.95 -6.13
C TYR A 94 4.58 1.65 -6.31
N PHE A 95 3.87 0.55 -6.52
CA PHE A 95 4.44 -0.76 -6.82
C PHE A 95 3.86 -1.30 -8.12
N SER A 96 4.73 -1.60 -9.09
CA SER A 96 4.33 -1.97 -10.45
C SER A 96 4.93 -3.30 -10.89
N GLY A 97 4.51 -3.78 -12.08
CA GLY A 97 5.12 -4.96 -12.72
C GLY A 97 6.65 -4.85 -12.87
N ALA A 98 7.17 -3.64 -13.11
CA ALA A 98 8.62 -3.43 -13.20
C ALA A 98 9.33 -3.66 -11.85
N ASP A 99 8.64 -3.47 -10.73
CA ASP A 99 9.20 -3.69 -9.39
C ASP A 99 9.14 -5.18 -9.02
N ILE A 100 8.10 -5.89 -9.46
CA ILE A 100 8.03 -7.35 -9.40
C ILE A 100 9.23 -7.97 -10.15
N ASP A 101 9.52 -7.47 -11.35
CA ASP A 101 10.67 -7.92 -12.16
C ASP A 101 12.00 -7.62 -11.46
N LYS A 102 12.16 -6.44 -10.84
CA LYS A 102 13.37 -6.08 -10.07
C LYS A 102 13.56 -6.99 -8.85
N MET A 103 12.47 -7.38 -8.20
CA MET A 103 12.49 -8.34 -7.10
C MET A 103 12.72 -9.79 -7.59
N ASN A 104 12.71 -10.01 -8.90
CA ASN A 104 12.78 -11.31 -9.52
C ASN A 104 11.68 -12.24 -8.96
N CYS A 105 10.49 -11.68 -8.72
CA CYS A 105 9.31 -12.40 -8.27
C CYS A 105 8.49 -12.83 -9.49
N ALA A 106 7.82 -13.97 -9.39
CA ALA A 106 6.78 -14.38 -10.34
C ALA A 106 5.40 -13.98 -9.80
N ARG A 107 4.43 -13.75 -10.69
CA ARG A 107 3.05 -13.46 -10.30
C ARG A 107 2.15 -14.64 -10.64
N ILE A 108 1.34 -15.06 -9.67
CA ILE A 108 0.24 -16.00 -9.84
C ILE A 108 -1.08 -15.27 -9.63
N TYR A 109 -2.14 -15.84 -10.18
CA TYR A 109 -3.50 -15.32 -10.06
C TYR A 109 -4.36 -16.35 -9.34
N ALA A 110 -5.40 -15.86 -8.68
CA ALA A 110 -6.43 -16.71 -8.11
C ALA A 110 -7.04 -17.60 -9.19
N GLU A 111 -7.53 -18.77 -8.78
CA GLU A 111 -8.31 -19.61 -9.68
C GLU A 111 -9.69 -18.96 -9.83
N PRO A 112 -10.08 -18.51 -11.03
CA PRO A 112 -11.33 -17.80 -11.22
C PRO A 112 -12.50 -18.74 -10.91
N GLY A 113 -13.53 -18.23 -10.25
CA GLY A 113 -14.76 -18.99 -10.05
C GLY A 113 -15.57 -19.06 -11.35
N GLU A 114 -16.40 -20.09 -11.44
CA GLU A 114 -17.37 -20.22 -12.53
C GLU A 114 -18.72 -19.69 -12.06
N LEU A 115 -19.23 -18.66 -12.76
CA LEU A 115 -20.62 -18.24 -12.63
C LEU A 115 -21.53 -19.24 -13.33
N THR A 116 -22.71 -19.49 -12.76
CA THR A 116 -23.78 -20.16 -13.51
C THR A 116 -24.29 -19.27 -14.65
N GLU A 117 -25.06 -19.84 -15.59
CA GLU A 117 -25.70 -19.05 -16.66
C GLU A 117 -26.58 -17.93 -16.08
N GLU A 118 -27.35 -18.22 -15.03
CA GLU A 118 -28.20 -17.24 -14.33
C GLU A 118 -27.37 -16.13 -13.67
N GLN A 119 -26.27 -16.49 -13.01
CA GLN A 119 -25.37 -15.52 -12.38
C GLN A 119 -24.64 -14.65 -13.41
N THR A 120 -24.27 -15.22 -14.56
CA THR A 120 -23.67 -14.47 -15.68
C THR A 120 -24.66 -13.45 -16.24
N GLU A 121 -25.91 -13.86 -16.51
CA GLU A 121 -26.94 -12.95 -17.01
C GLU A 121 -27.24 -11.83 -15.99
N ARG A 122 -27.28 -12.18 -14.70
CA ARG A 122 -27.46 -11.22 -13.61
C ARG A 122 -26.28 -10.25 -13.49
N TYR A 123 -25.05 -10.75 -13.61
CA TYR A 123 -23.85 -9.92 -13.61
C TYR A 123 -23.88 -8.91 -14.77
N ASP A 124 -24.20 -9.35 -15.98
CA ASP A 124 -24.27 -8.48 -17.16
C ASP A 124 -25.34 -7.38 -16.99
N GLU A 125 -26.52 -7.73 -16.45
CA GLU A 125 -27.57 -6.76 -16.13
C GLU A 125 -27.09 -5.70 -15.13
N LEU A 126 -26.50 -6.14 -14.03
CA LEU A 126 -26.01 -5.25 -12.97
C LEU A 126 -24.85 -4.38 -13.45
N ALA A 127 -23.95 -4.92 -14.27
CA ALA A 127 -22.83 -4.19 -14.86
C ALA A 127 -23.31 -3.06 -15.79
N GLU A 128 -24.34 -3.30 -16.60
CA GLU A 128 -24.95 -2.27 -17.45
C GLU A 128 -25.64 -1.18 -16.61
N LEU A 129 -26.34 -1.56 -15.54
CA LEU A 129 -26.94 -0.60 -14.59
C LEU A 129 -25.89 0.24 -13.85
N ALA A 130 -24.76 -0.37 -13.46
CA ALA A 130 -23.62 0.33 -12.86
C ALA A 130 -23.02 1.36 -13.82
N ASN A 131 -22.79 0.96 -15.08
CA ASN A 131 -22.27 1.85 -16.13
C ASN A 131 -23.24 3.01 -16.44
N GLY A 132 -24.54 2.77 -16.28
CA GLY A 132 -25.58 3.80 -16.36
C GLY A 132 -25.70 4.69 -15.12
N GLU A 133 -24.93 4.46 -14.05
CA GLU A 133 -25.04 5.13 -12.74
C GLU A 133 -26.46 5.05 -12.13
N VAL A 134 -27.23 3.99 -12.46
CA VAL A 134 -28.60 3.78 -11.99
C VAL A 134 -28.73 2.61 -11.00
N LEU A 135 -27.62 1.97 -10.68
CA LEU A 135 -27.55 0.88 -9.72
C LEU A 135 -27.75 1.39 -8.29
N ASP A 136 -28.58 0.70 -7.52
CA ASP A 136 -28.77 1.00 -6.10
C ASP A 136 -27.71 0.31 -5.22
N GLU A 137 -27.77 0.56 -3.91
CA GLU A 137 -26.82 -0.04 -2.96
C GLU A 137 -26.89 -1.57 -2.93
N GLU A 138 -28.09 -2.14 -3.08
CA GLU A 138 -28.30 -3.59 -3.10
C GLU A 138 -27.70 -4.23 -4.36
N GLY A 139 -27.99 -3.67 -5.53
CA GLY A 139 -27.40 -4.12 -6.78
C GLY A 139 -25.89 -3.90 -6.85
N THR A 140 -25.37 -2.85 -6.20
CA THR A 140 -23.92 -2.62 -6.09
C THR A 140 -23.24 -3.70 -5.25
N ALA A 141 -23.86 -4.09 -4.14
CA ALA A 141 -23.36 -5.19 -3.31
C ALA A 141 -23.44 -6.54 -4.06
N GLU A 142 -24.55 -6.80 -4.75
CA GLU A 142 -24.71 -8.03 -5.54
C GLU A 142 -23.70 -8.11 -6.71
N LEU A 143 -23.46 -7.00 -7.40
CA LEU A 143 -22.45 -6.93 -8.46
C LEU A 143 -21.05 -7.20 -7.90
N ALA A 144 -20.73 -6.67 -6.72
CA ALA A 144 -19.47 -6.92 -6.05
C ALA A 144 -19.33 -8.40 -5.64
N ASP A 145 -20.39 -9.03 -5.10
CA ASP A 145 -20.36 -10.46 -4.75
C ASP A 145 -20.15 -11.37 -5.98
N LEU A 146 -20.77 -11.03 -7.11
CA LEU A 146 -20.59 -11.76 -8.38
C LEU A 146 -19.18 -11.54 -8.96
N GLN A 147 -18.65 -10.32 -8.86
CA GLN A 147 -17.27 -10.01 -9.24
C GLN A 147 -16.28 -10.79 -8.38
N ASP A 148 -16.47 -10.84 -7.06
CA ASP A 148 -15.63 -11.61 -6.13
C ASP A 148 -15.65 -13.11 -6.47
N LEU A 149 -16.80 -13.64 -6.89
CA LEU A 149 -16.91 -15.02 -7.36
C LEU A 149 -16.10 -15.24 -8.66
N MET A 150 -16.15 -14.29 -9.61
CA MET A 150 -15.36 -14.36 -10.85
C MET A 150 -13.86 -14.22 -10.62
N ASP A 151 -13.45 -13.26 -9.79
CA ASP A 151 -12.05 -13.04 -9.40
C ASP A 151 -11.48 -14.27 -8.70
N GLY A 152 -12.35 -15.03 -8.03
CA GLY A 152 -12.05 -16.35 -7.51
C GLY A 152 -11.18 -16.29 -6.27
N GLN A 153 -10.57 -17.43 -5.92
CA GLN A 153 -9.79 -17.53 -4.68
C GLN A 153 -8.45 -18.21 -4.92
N PHE A 154 -7.45 -17.76 -4.18
CA PHE A 154 -6.16 -18.45 -4.14
C PHE A 154 -6.31 -19.74 -3.33
N THR A 155 -5.84 -20.84 -3.91
CA THR A 155 -5.80 -22.14 -3.23
C THR A 155 -4.74 -22.14 -2.12
N ASP A 156 -4.87 -23.05 -1.15
CA ASP A 156 -3.88 -23.18 -0.08
C ASP A 156 -2.48 -23.50 -0.62
N ILE A 157 -2.40 -24.28 -1.72
CA ILE A 157 -1.14 -24.59 -2.41
C ILE A 157 -0.51 -23.33 -3.00
N GLN A 158 -1.31 -22.47 -3.63
CA GLN A 158 -0.83 -21.19 -4.15
C GLN A 158 -0.30 -20.30 -3.03
N LYS A 159 -1.01 -20.24 -1.90
CA LYS A 159 -0.64 -19.40 -0.75
C LYS A 159 0.60 -19.89 0.00
N ASP A 160 0.93 -21.18 -0.07
CA ASP A 160 2.14 -21.75 0.54
C ASP A 160 3.45 -21.30 -0.13
N HIS A 161 3.37 -20.88 -1.39
CA HIS A 161 4.52 -20.40 -2.17
C HIS A 161 4.43 -18.92 -2.53
N ALA A 162 3.23 -18.34 -2.47
CA ALA A 162 3.01 -16.94 -2.74
C ALA A 162 2.93 -16.09 -1.47
N GLY A 163 3.22 -14.81 -1.65
CA GLY A 163 3.12 -13.80 -0.62
C GLY A 163 2.51 -12.51 -1.14
N ILE A 164 2.51 -11.54 -0.25
CA ILE A 164 1.95 -10.22 -0.50
C ILE A 164 3.03 -9.16 -0.36
N VAL A 165 2.92 -8.13 -1.18
CA VAL A 165 3.61 -6.86 -0.98
C VAL A 165 2.57 -5.86 -0.52
N VAL A 166 2.85 -5.17 0.58
CA VAL A 166 2.05 -4.05 1.05
C VAL A 166 2.85 -2.78 0.86
N TYR A 167 2.28 -1.82 0.14
CA TYR A 167 2.86 -0.50 -0.02
C TYR A 167 1.83 0.55 0.37
N PHE A 168 2.26 1.80 0.49
CA PHE A 168 1.39 2.86 0.94
C PHE A 168 1.19 3.87 -0.17
N SER A 169 -0.04 3.93 -0.71
CA SER A 169 -0.35 4.77 -1.86
C SER A 169 -0.12 6.25 -1.56
N HIS A 170 0.05 7.05 -2.62
CA HIS A 170 0.09 8.49 -2.49
C HIS A 170 -1.17 9.08 -1.82
N SER A 171 -2.33 8.41 -1.95
CA SER A 171 -3.59 8.84 -1.32
C SER A 171 -3.60 8.67 0.21
N GLY A 172 -2.69 7.86 0.75
CA GLY A 172 -2.60 7.61 2.19
C GLY A 172 -3.29 6.33 2.64
N ASP A 173 -3.42 5.37 1.74
CA ASP A 173 -4.07 4.09 2.02
C ASP A 173 -3.09 2.93 1.82
N PRO A 174 -3.12 1.90 2.67
CA PRO A 174 -2.35 0.69 2.42
C PRO A 174 -2.93 -0.03 1.20
N VAL A 175 -2.06 -0.36 0.24
CA VAL A 175 -2.40 -1.14 -0.94
C VAL A 175 -1.68 -2.46 -0.86
N VAL A 176 -2.41 -3.54 -1.13
CA VAL A 176 -1.91 -4.91 -1.10
C VAL A 176 -1.82 -5.43 -2.53
N THR A 177 -0.67 -5.99 -2.85
CA THR A 177 -0.41 -6.71 -4.08
C THR A 177 -0.11 -8.17 -3.71
N ASP A 178 -1.12 -9.02 -3.85
CA ASP A 178 -1.09 -10.45 -3.53
C ASP A 178 -0.53 -11.33 -4.66
N GLY A 179 -0.33 -12.63 -4.44
CA GLY A 179 0.03 -13.57 -5.51
C GLY A 179 1.48 -13.46 -6.02
N LEU A 180 2.43 -13.10 -5.17
CA LEU A 180 3.85 -12.97 -5.55
C LEU A 180 4.70 -14.14 -5.06
N ILE A 181 5.42 -14.82 -5.95
CA ILE A 181 6.32 -15.93 -5.61
C ILE A 181 7.77 -15.47 -5.72
N LYS A 182 8.53 -15.58 -4.61
CA LYS A 182 9.96 -15.27 -4.57
C LYS A 182 10.77 -16.30 -5.36
N PRO A 183 11.95 -15.93 -5.88
CA PRO A 183 12.76 -16.84 -6.71
C PRO A 183 13.25 -18.08 -5.96
N GLU A 184 13.34 -18.00 -4.63
CA GLU A 184 13.68 -19.12 -3.75
C GLU A 184 12.59 -20.20 -3.72
N ASP A 185 11.34 -19.85 -4.04
CA ASP A 185 10.16 -20.71 -3.96
C ASP A 185 9.71 -21.26 -5.34
N TRP A 186 10.44 -20.95 -6.43
CA TRP A 186 10.11 -21.35 -7.81
C TRP A 186 10.17 -22.87 -8.10
N GLY A 187 10.69 -23.68 -7.18
CA GLY A 187 11.04 -25.09 -7.41
C GLY A 187 10.31 -26.13 -6.55
N SER A 188 9.29 -25.74 -5.79
CA SER A 188 8.62 -26.63 -4.82
C SER A 188 7.31 -27.26 -5.33
N GLY A 189 7.02 -27.17 -6.64
CA GLY A 189 5.83 -27.75 -7.29
C GLY A 189 6.04 -29.12 -7.91
#